data_AF-A0A8S3Y7T8-F1
#
_entry.id   AF-A0A8S3Y7T8-F1
#
_cell.length_a   1.000
_cell.length_b   1.000
_cell.length_c   1.000
_cell.angle_alpha   90.00
_cell.angle_beta   90.00
_cell.angle_gamma   90.00
#
_symmetry.space_group_name_H-M   'P 1'
#
loop_
_entity.id
_entity.type
_entity.pdbx_description
1 polymer ?
#
loop_
_entity_poly.entity_id
_entity_poly.type
_entity_poly.pdbx_seq_one_letter_code
_entity_poly.pdbx_strand_id
1 'polypeptide(L)'
;MDLNKFTEQAKILIQSAQMKALGAGHQIFMPEYLLKVMLEDELGLVQDLINACGGNVQSISDAVDSAIKKFPVVEGLAMQGKLDPVIGRDEEIRRTMQVSRRLTKNNPVLIGEPGVGKTAIVEGLANRIVANDVPLGLRDAKVLALDRGALIAGRSLEENLKKVGAGAISGAMDASNLLKPALARGEIRCIGVTTLDEYREHIEKDPALARRFQPVFISQPTETDTISILRGLRERYEVHHGIRITDGAIIAAATLSNRYITDRFLPDKAIDLIDEAASRVRIEMDSKPEVIDELERKVIQLKIAAETLKKESNENSKQRLKK
;
A
#
# COMPACT_ATOMS: atom_id res chain seq x y z
N MET A 1 13.54 -23.52 -18.92
CA MET A 1 14.90 -24.01 -19.17
C MET A 1 14.91 -25.48 -18.78
N ASP A 2 15.40 -26.39 -19.61
CA ASP A 2 15.46 -27.82 -19.25
C ASP A 2 16.69 -28.07 -18.37
N LEU A 3 16.45 -28.18 -17.06
CA LEU A 3 17.52 -28.30 -16.05
C LEU A 3 18.26 -29.64 -16.14
N ASN A 4 17.71 -30.64 -16.83
CA ASN A 4 18.30 -31.98 -16.94
C ASN A 4 19.56 -32.03 -17.82
N LYS A 5 19.88 -30.94 -18.54
CA LYS A 5 21.06 -30.84 -19.40
C LYS A 5 22.31 -30.27 -18.68
N PHE A 6 22.18 -29.85 -17.43
CA PHE A 6 23.27 -29.26 -16.65
C PHE A 6 23.92 -30.27 -15.71
N THR A 7 25.19 -30.04 -15.37
CA THR A 7 25.88 -30.79 -14.31
C THR A 7 25.22 -30.52 -12.96
N GLU A 8 25.34 -31.46 -12.02
CA GLU A 8 24.77 -31.30 -10.67
C GLU A 8 25.28 -30.02 -9.98
N GLN A 9 26.56 -29.69 -10.16
CA GLN A 9 27.14 -28.47 -9.61
C GLN A 9 26.58 -27.20 -10.24
N ALA A 10 26.33 -27.19 -11.55
CA ALA A 10 25.67 -26.05 -12.21
C ALA A 10 24.22 -25.87 -11.75
N LYS A 11 23.49 -26.97 -11.49
CA LYS A 11 22.13 -26.91 -10.92
C LYS A 11 22.13 -26.27 -9.54
N ILE A 12 23.07 -26.67 -8.67
CA ILE A 12 23.21 -26.12 -7.31
C ILE A 12 23.49 -24.60 -7.36
N LEU A 13 24.43 -24.16 -8.20
CA LEU A 13 24.75 -22.73 -8.35
C LEU A 13 23.54 -21.91 -8.82
N ILE A 14 22.79 -22.41 -9.81
CA ILE A 14 21.58 -21.76 -10.31
C ILE A 14 20.51 -21.67 -9.21
N GLN A 15 20.29 -22.75 -8.45
CA GLN A 15 19.33 -22.77 -7.34
C GLN A 15 19.72 -21.80 -6.22
N SER A 16 20.99 -21.79 -5.81
CA SER A 16 21.50 -20.86 -4.80
C SER A 16 21.37 -19.40 -5.25
N ALA A 17 21.65 -19.12 -6.52
CA ALA A 17 21.50 -17.79 -7.09
C ALA A 17 20.02 -17.36 -7.16
N GLN A 18 19.10 -18.27 -7.49
CA GLN A 18 17.65 -18.00 -7.43
C GLN A 18 17.20 -17.69 -6.00
N MET A 19 17.63 -18.48 -5.01
CA MET A 19 17.27 -18.27 -3.61
C MET A 19 17.78 -16.92 -3.09
N LYS A 20 19.00 -16.55 -3.48
CA LYS A 20 19.61 -15.26 -3.12
C LYS A 20 18.95 -14.07 -3.79
N ALA A 21 18.51 -14.22 -5.04
CA ALA A 21 17.70 -13.20 -5.73
C ALA A 21 16.35 -13.01 -5.02
N LEU A 22 15.69 -14.10 -4.66
CA LEU A 22 14.40 -14.07 -3.95
C LEU A 22 14.52 -13.42 -2.57
N GLY A 23 15.55 -13.77 -1.79
CA GLY A 23 15.83 -13.16 -0.49
C GLY A 23 16.13 -11.66 -0.54
N ALA A 24 16.58 -11.16 -1.69
CA ALA A 24 16.83 -9.74 -1.94
C ALA A 24 15.63 -9.02 -2.60
N GLY A 25 14.47 -9.66 -2.73
CA GLY A 25 13.27 -9.05 -3.34
C GLY A 25 13.32 -8.96 -4.87
N HIS A 26 14.23 -9.68 -5.52
CA HIS A 26 14.34 -9.76 -6.97
C HIS A 26 13.75 -11.08 -7.48
N GLN A 27 12.52 -11.04 -7.98
CA GLN A 27 11.80 -12.23 -8.47
C GLN A 27 12.29 -12.76 -9.82
N ILE A 28 13.03 -11.94 -10.58
CA ILE A 28 13.57 -12.34 -11.88
C ILE A 28 15.02 -12.78 -11.68
N PHE A 29 15.34 -14.01 -12.12
CA PHE A 29 16.69 -14.55 -12.10
C PHE A 29 17.59 -13.79 -13.09
N MET A 30 18.56 -13.04 -12.58
CA MET A 30 19.52 -12.25 -13.37
C MET A 30 20.93 -12.89 -13.31
N PRO A 31 21.72 -12.82 -14.39
CA PRO A 31 23.07 -13.41 -14.45
C PRO A 31 24.03 -12.94 -13.34
N GLU A 32 23.83 -11.73 -12.82
CA GLU A 32 24.67 -11.12 -11.79
C GLU A 32 24.54 -11.84 -10.44
N TYR A 33 23.38 -12.45 -10.14
CA TYR A 33 23.22 -13.31 -8.98
C TYR A 33 23.97 -14.62 -9.13
N LEU A 34 24.02 -15.17 -10.35
CA LEU A 34 24.82 -16.35 -10.65
C LEU A 34 26.31 -16.04 -10.46
N LEU A 35 26.78 -14.92 -11.01
CA LEU A 35 28.16 -14.48 -10.83
C LEU A 35 28.49 -14.23 -9.36
N LYS A 36 27.60 -13.60 -8.59
CA LYS A 36 27.79 -13.39 -7.14
C LYS A 36 27.95 -14.71 -6.39
N VAL A 37 27.10 -15.69 -6.66
CA VAL A 37 27.20 -17.02 -6.03
C VAL A 37 28.47 -17.74 -6.47
N MET A 38 28.88 -17.63 -7.73
CA MET A 38 30.13 -18.21 -8.22
C MET A 38 31.38 -17.57 -7.60
N LEU A 39 31.34 -16.27 -7.28
CA LEU A 39 32.43 -15.57 -6.59
C LEU A 39 32.49 -15.93 -5.10
N GLU A 40 31.37 -16.30 -4.48
CA GLU A 40 31.29 -16.71 -3.07
C GLU A 40 31.39 -18.23 -2.87
N ASP A 41 31.50 -19.00 -3.95
CA ASP A 41 31.53 -20.46 -3.90
C ASP A 41 32.77 -20.97 -3.12
N GLU A 42 32.55 -21.93 -2.23
CA GLU A 42 33.58 -22.45 -1.31
C GLU A 42 34.75 -23.13 -2.04
N LEU A 43 34.50 -23.62 -3.27
CA LEU A 43 35.51 -24.28 -4.08
C LEU A 43 36.48 -23.31 -4.76
N GLY A 44 36.20 -22.00 -4.75
CA GLY A 44 37.12 -20.95 -5.19
C GLY A 44 37.50 -20.94 -6.68
N LEU A 45 36.99 -21.87 -7.49
CA LEU A 45 37.43 -22.10 -8.88
C LEU A 45 37.35 -20.83 -9.75
N VAL A 46 36.31 -20.02 -9.58
CA VAL A 46 36.15 -18.76 -10.32
C VAL A 46 37.09 -17.68 -9.80
N GLN A 47 37.35 -17.64 -8.48
CA GLN A 47 38.31 -16.71 -7.90
C GLN A 47 39.73 -17.01 -8.41
N ASP A 48 40.10 -18.30 -8.48
CA ASP A 48 41.39 -18.75 -9.00
C ASP A 48 41.58 -18.39 -10.47
N LEU A 49 40.55 -18.58 -11.30
CA LEU A 49 40.59 -18.19 -12.71
C LEU A 49 40.74 -16.67 -12.89
N ILE A 50 40.04 -15.87 -12.08
CA ILE A 50 40.15 -14.40 -12.11
C ILE A 50 41.57 -13.98 -11.72
N ASN A 51 42.12 -14.56 -10.65
CA ASN A 51 43.47 -14.27 -10.17
C ASN A 51 44.53 -14.69 -11.20
N ALA A 52 44.38 -15.87 -11.81
CA ALA A 52 45.28 -16.35 -12.86
C ALA A 52 45.29 -15.47 -14.11
N CYS A 53 44.16 -14.80 -14.41
CA CYS A 53 44.06 -13.80 -15.47
C CYS A 53 44.58 -12.41 -15.05
N GLY A 54 45.08 -12.23 -13.83
CA GLY A 54 45.54 -10.94 -13.30
C GLY A 54 44.41 -10.00 -12.86
N GLY A 55 43.18 -10.51 -12.70
CA GLY A 55 42.04 -9.76 -12.21
C GLY A 55 42.00 -9.66 -10.68
N ASN A 56 41.25 -8.69 -10.16
CA ASN A 56 41.05 -8.51 -8.71
C ASN A 56 39.63 -8.93 -8.32
N VAL A 57 39.52 -10.05 -7.61
CA VAL A 57 38.24 -10.64 -7.17
C VAL A 57 37.39 -9.68 -6.35
N GLN A 58 38.01 -8.93 -5.42
CA GLN A 58 37.30 -7.99 -4.55
C GLN A 58 36.64 -6.88 -5.38
N SER A 59 37.39 -6.29 -6.32
CA SER A 59 36.87 -5.23 -7.18
C SER A 59 35.70 -5.70 -8.06
N ILE A 60 35.73 -6.95 -8.52
CA ILE A 60 34.66 -7.56 -9.30
C ILE A 60 33.45 -7.83 -8.41
N SER A 61 33.65 -8.37 -7.21
CA SER A 61 32.58 -8.56 -6.22
C SER A 61 31.85 -7.25 -5.90
N ASP A 62 32.61 -6.18 -5.64
CA ASP A 62 32.05 -4.85 -5.34
C ASP A 62 31.28 -4.26 -6.53
N ALA A 63 31.78 -4.47 -7.75
CA ALA A 63 31.10 -4.09 -8.99
C ALA A 63 29.80 -4.88 -9.20
N VAL A 64 29.81 -6.19 -8.94
CA VAL A 64 28.63 -7.06 -9.00
C VAL A 64 27.60 -6.64 -7.95
N ASP A 65 28.02 -6.33 -6.73
CA ASP A 65 27.13 -5.83 -5.69
C ASP A 65 26.51 -4.47 -6.04
N SER A 66 27.30 -3.59 -6.65
CA SER A 66 26.81 -2.32 -7.16
C SER A 66 25.82 -2.50 -8.32
N ALA A 67 26.05 -3.49 -9.19
CA ALA A 67 25.12 -3.83 -10.28
C ALA A 67 23.81 -4.42 -9.73
N ILE A 68 23.89 -5.32 -8.73
CA ILE A 68 22.73 -5.90 -8.07
C ILE A 68 21.89 -4.83 -7.36
N LYS A 69 22.54 -3.88 -6.67
CA LYS A 69 21.85 -2.75 -6.02
C LYS A 69 21.10 -1.85 -7.01
N LYS A 70 21.53 -1.79 -8.27
CA LYS A 70 20.84 -1.02 -9.32
C LYS A 70 19.59 -1.72 -9.84
N PHE A 71 19.38 -3.01 -9.52
CA PHE A 71 18.18 -3.71 -9.96
C PHE A 71 16.91 -3.17 -9.31
N PRO A 72 15.77 -3.23 -10.02
CA PRO A 72 14.48 -2.90 -9.45
C PRO A 72 14.13 -3.93 -8.38
N VAL A 73 14.33 -3.59 -7.11
CA VAL A 73 13.63 -4.25 -6.01
C VAL A 73 12.15 -4.06 -6.26
N VAL A 74 11.39 -5.15 -6.27
CA VAL A 74 9.95 -5.03 -6.41
C VAL A 74 9.38 -4.71 -5.03
N GLU A 75 9.42 -3.44 -4.67
CA GLU A 75 8.67 -2.94 -3.53
C GLU A 75 7.25 -2.61 -3.97
N GLY A 76 6.30 -3.37 -3.45
CA GLY A 76 4.88 -3.15 -3.64
C GLY A 76 4.09 -4.12 -2.78
N LEU A 77 3.15 -3.60 -2.00
CA LEU A 77 2.23 -4.38 -1.16
C LEU A 77 1.51 -5.50 -1.95
N ALA A 78 1.34 -5.31 -3.28
CA ALA A 78 0.69 -6.24 -4.21
C ALA A 78 1.37 -7.61 -4.25
N MET A 79 2.70 -7.64 -4.31
CA MET A 79 3.45 -8.90 -4.42
C MET A 79 3.60 -9.64 -3.08
N GLN A 80 3.37 -8.95 -1.96
CA GLN A 80 3.37 -9.57 -0.63
C GLN A 80 1.98 -10.07 -0.20
N GLY A 81 0.97 -9.99 -1.07
CA GLY A 81 -0.42 -10.31 -0.72
C GLY A 81 -0.99 -9.39 0.37
N LYS A 82 -0.40 -8.19 0.54
CA LYS A 82 -0.78 -7.22 1.58
C LYS A 82 -1.74 -6.14 1.08
N LEU A 83 -2.16 -6.20 -0.19
CA LEU A 83 -3.19 -5.30 -0.71
C LEU A 83 -4.58 -5.83 -0.39
N ASP A 84 -5.48 -4.91 -0.10
CA ASP A 84 -6.88 -5.26 0.10
C ASP A 84 -7.49 -5.83 -1.17
N PRO A 85 -8.43 -6.80 -1.04
CA PRO A 85 -9.20 -7.24 -2.17
C PRO A 85 -10.02 -6.07 -2.73
N VAL A 86 -9.86 -5.83 -4.03
CA VAL A 86 -10.58 -4.75 -4.70
C VAL A 86 -11.91 -5.28 -5.21
N ILE A 87 -12.99 -4.72 -4.68
CA ILE A 87 -14.36 -5.24 -4.87
C ILE A 87 -15.18 -4.21 -5.64
N GLY A 88 -15.96 -4.67 -6.62
CA GLY A 88 -16.90 -3.84 -7.35
C GLY A 88 -16.29 -2.76 -8.25
N ARG A 89 -14.98 -2.85 -8.57
CA ARG A 89 -14.26 -1.87 -9.42
C ARG A 89 -13.73 -2.47 -10.74
N ASP A 90 -14.33 -3.56 -11.18
CA ASP A 90 -13.87 -4.31 -12.35
C ASP A 90 -13.96 -3.52 -13.65
N GLU A 91 -15.02 -2.71 -13.83
CA GLU A 91 -15.20 -1.92 -15.03
C GLU A 91 -14.15 -0.81 -15.13
N GLU A 92 -13.86 -0.12 -14.03
CA GLU A 92 -12.84 0.92 -13.96
C GLU A 92 -11.44 0.35 -14.16
N ILE A 93 -11.15 -0.83 -13.59
CA ILE A 93 -9.86 -1.52 -13.81
C ILE A 93 -9.74 -1.92 -15.29
N ARG A 94 -10.78 -2.52 -15.88
CA ARG A 94 -10.79 -2.86 -17.31
C ARG A 94 -10.63 -1.63 -18.20
N ARG A 95 -11.30 -0.52 -17.86
CA ARG A 95 -11.17 0.75 -18.58
C ARG A 95 -9.74 1.28 -18.50
N THR A 96 -9.13 1.23 -17.32
CA THR A 96 -7.74 1.64 -17.10
C THR A 96 -6.77 0.79 -17.93
N MET A 97 -6.97 -0.53 -17.99
CA MET A 97 -6.20 -1.43 -18.86
C MET A 97 -6.38 -1.10 -20.34
N GLN A 98 -7.62 -0.88 -20.78
CA GLN A 98 -7.95 -0.54 -22.16
C GLN A 98 -7.23 0.74 -22.58
N VAL A 99 -7.30 1.78 -21.75
CA VAL A 99 -6.61 3.06 -22.01
C VAL A 99 -5.10 2.86 -22.09
N SER A 100 -4.52 2.10 -21.16
CA SER A 100 -3.08 1.82 -21.11
C SER A 100 -2.52 1.15 -22.37
N ARG A 101 -3.38 0.54 -23.19
CA ARG A 101 -3.02 -0.13 -24.44
C ARG A 101 -3.29 0.68 -25.71
N ARG A 102 -3.82 1.91 -25.60
CA ARG A 102 -4.05 2.75 -26.78
C ARG A 102 -2.73 3.21 -27.41
N LEU A 103 -2.78 3.55 -28.69
CA LEU A 103 -1.66 4.16 -29.42
C LEU A 103 -1.46 5.63 -29.05
N THR A 104 -2.54 6.33 -28.75
CA THR A 104 -2.55 7.74 -28.32
C THR A 104 -3.45 7.90 -27.10
N LYS A 105 -3.19 8.93 -26.28
CA LYS A 105 -3.87 9.12 -24.98
C LYS A 105 -3.88 7.85 -24.14
N ASN A 106 -2.69 7.27 -23.97
CA ASN A 106 -2.49 5.95 -23.37
C ASN A 106 -2.13 6.01 -21.88
N ASN A 107 -2.13 7.20 -21.27
CA ASN A 107 -2.01 7.37 -19.83
C ASN A 107 -3.41 7.61 -19.25
N PRO A 108 -4.02 6.65 -18.53
CA PRO A 108 -5.29 6.89 -17.86
C PRO A 108 -5.12 7.88 -16.71
N VAL A 109 -6.09 8.78 -16.55
CA VAL A 109 -6.22 9.63 -15.35
C VAL A 109 -7.54 9.30 -14.68
N LEU A 110 -7.44 8.74 -13.48
CA LEU A 110 -8.54 8.45 -12.59
C LEU A 110 -9.01 9.74 -11.93
N ILE A 111 -10.18 10.22 -12.33
CA ILE A 111 -10.76 11.49 -11.88
C ILE A 111 -11.99 11.19 -11.03
N GLY A 112 -12.02 11.71 -9.82
CA GLY A 112 -13.18 11.58 -8.93
C GLY A 112 -12.94 12.31 -7.62
N GLU A 113 -13.90 12.23 -6.72
CA GLU A 113 -13.80 12.88 -5.41
C GLU A 113 -12.82 12.15 -4.47
N PRO A 114 -12.29 12.81 -3.44
CA PRO A 114 -11.54 12.13 -2.38
C PRO A 114 -12.37 11.02 -1.72
N GLY A 115 -11.72 9.90 -1.38
CA GLY A 115 -12.39 8.79 -0.70
C GLY A 115 -13.16 7.80 -1.58
N VAL A 116 -13.34 8.04 -2.89
CA VAL A 116 -14.10 7.11 -3.76
C VAL A 116 -13.36 5.80 -4.09
N GLY A 117 -12.10 5.63 -3.67
CA GLY A 117 -11.32 4.41 -3.95
C GLY A 117 -10.53 4.45 -5.26
N LYS A 118 -10.06 5.64 -5.69
CA LYS A 118 -9.20 5.78 -6.89
C LYS A 118 -7.89 4.98 -6.77
N THR A 119 -7.26 5.02 -5.59
CA THR A 119 -6.04 4.24 -5.30
C THR A 119 -6.33 2.73 -5.33
N ALA A 120 -7.47 2.31 -4.77
CA ALA A 120 -7.89 0.92 -4.80
C ALA A 120 -8.02 0.37 -6.24
N ILE A 121 -8.44 1.18 -7.22
CA ILE A 121 -8.46 0.75 -8.63
C ILE A 121 -7.04 0.47 -9.17
N VAL A 122 -6.06 1.30 -8.80
CA VAL A 122 -4.65 1.11 -9.20
C VAL A 122 -4.07 -0.14 -8.54
N GLU A 123 -4.37 -0.33 -7.26
CA GLU A 123 -4.00 -1.53 -6.50
C GLU A 123 -4.63 -2.80 -7.07
N GLY A 124 -5.90 -2.72 -7.49
CA GLY A 124 -6.62 -3.83 -8.12
C GLY A 124 -6.02 -4.19 -9.48
N LEU A 125 -5.59 -3.19 -10.25
CA LEU A 125 -4.83 -3.43 -11.47
C LEU A 125 -3.48 -4.11 -11.17
N ALA A 126 -2.75 -3.65 -10.14
CA ALA A 126 -1.49 -4.27 -9.73
C ALA A 126 -1.70 -5.74 -9.33
N ASN A 127 -2.75 -6.04 -8.56
CA ASN A 127 -3.12 -7.41 -8.20
C ASN A 127 -3.41 -8.28 -9.43
N ARG A 128 -4.14 -7.76 -10.42
CA ARG A 128 -4.39 -8.50 -11.67
C ARG A 128 -3.13 -8.76 -12.47
N ILE A 129 -2.19 -7.81 -12.50
CA ILE A 129 -0.89 -8.00 -13.17
C ILE A 129 -0.12 -9.15 -12.50
N VAL A 130 -0.03 -9.14 -11.17
CA VAL A 130 0.61 -10.21 -10.39
C VAL A 130 -0.07 -11.56 -10.61
N ALA A 131 -1.40 -11.58 -10.68
CA ALA A 131 -2.19 -12.78 -10.95
C ALA A 131 -2.14 -13.25 -12.41
N ASN A 132 -1.42 -12.54 -13.30
CA ASN A 132 -1.43 -12.76 -14.76
C ASN A 132 -2.83 -12.63 -15.41
N ASP A 133 -3.79 -12.00 -14.73
CA ASP A 133 -5.14 -11.67 -15.22
C ASP A 133 -5.13 -10.34 -16.00
N VAL A 134 -4.16 -10.20 -16.92
CA VAL A 134 -4.03 -9.03 -17.79
C VAL A 134 -3.59 -9.44 -19.20
N PRO A 135 -3.88 -8.60 -20.22
CA PRO A 135 -3.38 -8.82 -21.58
C PRO A 135 -1.85 -8.91 -21.61
N LEU A 136 -1.30 -9.73 -22.53
CA LEU A 136 0.12 -10.10 -22.58
C LEU A 136 1.11 -8.93 -22.39
N GLY A 137 0.91 -7.81 -23.08
CA GLY A 137 1.81 -6.65 -22.97
C GLY A 137 1.64 -5.78 -21.72
N LEU A 138 0.86 -6.22 -20.73
CA LEU A 138 0.82 -5.67 -19.38
C LEU A 138 1.32 -6.67 -18.32
N ARG A 139 1.60 -7.93 -18.68
CA ARG A 139 1.99 -8.97 -17.71
C ARG A 139 3.32 -8.67 -17.03
N ASP A 140 4.27 -8.12 -17.78
CA ASP A 140 5.59 -7.76 -17.26
C ASP A 140 5.66 -6.32 -16.75
N ALA A 141 4.53 -5.61 -16.73
CA ALA A 141 4.49 -4.22 -16.28
C ALA A 141 4.66 -4.17 -14.75
N LYS A 142 5.53 -3.28 -14.27
CA LYS A 142 5.65 -2.99 -12.84
C LYS A 142 4.85 -1.76 -12.50
N VAL A 143 3.97 -1.86 -11.49
CA VAL A 143 3.24 -0.72 -10.93
C VAL A 143 4.06 -0.18 -9.77
N LEU A 144 4.38 1.11 -9.77
CA LEU A 144 5.32 1.70 -8.81
C LEU A 144 4.71 2.93 -8.15
N ALA A 145 4.51 2.89 -6.84
CA ALA A 145 3.93 4.01 -6.15
C ALA A 145 4.92 5.21 -6.09
N LEU A 146 4.50 6.41 -6.49
CA LEU A 146 5.27 7.64 -6.34
C LEU A 146 4.88 8.34 -5.04
N ASP A 147 5.77 8.30 -4.06
CA ASP A 147 5.57 9.05 -2.83
C ASP A 147 5.93 10.53 -3.02
N ARG A 148 5.00 11.41 -2.64
CA ARG A 148 5.19 12.87 -2.55
C ARG A 148 6.38 13.25 -1.68
N GLY A 149 6.58 12.57 -0.54
CA GLY A 149 7.65 12.90 0.40
C GLY A 149 9.04 12.65 -0.20
N ALA A 150 9.18 11.56 -0.96
CA ALA A 150 10.42 11.22 -1.65
C ALA A 150 10.76 12.18 -2.81
N LEU A 151 9.75 12.74 -3.48
CA LEU A 151 9.92 13.69 -4.58
C LEU A 151 10.35 15.09 -4.11
N ILE A 152 9.88 15.55 -2.95
CA ILE A 152 10.22 16.86 -2.37
C ILE A 152 11.63 16.87 -1.76
N ALA A 153 12.13 15.71 -1.31
CA ALA A 153 13.42 15.59 -0.63
C ALA A 153 14.68 15.67 -1.54
N GLY A 154 14.54 16.00 -2.83
CA GLY A 154 15.67 16.35 -3.69
C GLY A 154 16.68 15.22 -3.98
N ARG A 155 16.32 13.93 -3.78
CA ARG A 155 17.16 12.83 -4.29
C ARG A 155 17.07 12.83 -5.81
N SER A 156 18.24 12.92 -6.46
CA SER A 156 18.37 13.06 -7.92
C SER A 156 17.48 12.04 -8.65
N LEU A 157 16.47 12.57 -9.36
CA LEU A 157 15.45 11.77 -10.05
C LEU A 157 16.06 10.83 -11.11
N GLU A 158 17.29 11.07 -11.57
CA GLU A 158 17.94 10.31 -12.65
C GLU A 158 18.14 8.82 -12.34
N GLU A 159 18.44 8.44 -11.09
CA GLU A 159 18.64 7.02 -10.73
C GLU A 159 17.32 6.25 -10.54
N ASN A 160 16.24 6.94 -10.16
CA ASN A 160 14.92 6.32 -9.98
C ASN A 160 14.08 6.34 -11.27
N LEU A 161 14.37 7.22 -12.24
CA LEU A 161 13.58 7.44 -13.45
C LEU A 161 13.56 6.30 -14.48
N LYS A 162 14.37 5.24 -14.32
CA LYS A 162 14.18 4.00 -15.10
C LYS A 162 13.01 3.14 -14.60
N LYS A 163 12.35 3.54 -13.51
CA LYS A 163 11.34 2.76 -12.78
C LYS A 163 10.33 3.72 -12.13
N VAL A 164 9.34 4.23 -12.86
CA VAL A 164 8.35 5.14 -12.24
C VAL A 164 6.96 5.02 -12.86
N GLY A 165 5.93 4.86 -12.02
CA GLY A 165 4.54 5.15 -12.39
C GLY A 165 3.52 4.73 -11.33
N ALA A 166 3.06 5.71 -10.51
CA ALA A 166 1.73 5.85 -9.87
C ALA A 166 1.78 6.59 -8.51
N GLY A 167 1.53 7.89 -8.43
CA GLY A 167 1.31 8.52 -7.13
C GLY A 167 0.89 9.98 -7.21
N ALA A 168 -0.02 10.36 -6.32
CA ALA A 168 -0.82 11.58 -6.36
C ALA A 168 0.03 12.86 -6.42
N ILE A 169 -0.10 13.62 -7.51
CA ILE A 169 0.49 14.95 -7.65
C ILE A 169 -0.60 15.98 -7.35
N SER A 170 -0.85 16.27 -6.07
CA SER A 170 -1.78 17.32 -5.63
C SER A 170 -1.12 18.37 -4.72
N GLY A 171 -0.19 19.16 -5.26
CA GLY A 171 0.41 20.31 -4.57
C GLY A 171 1.77 20.07 -3.90
N ALA A 172 2.84 20.23 -4.67
CA ALA A 172 4.14 20.74 -4.25
C ALA A 172 4.81 21.20 -5.55
N MET A 173 5.18 22.48 -5.64
CA MET A 173 5.88 23.00 -6.80
C MET A 173 7.14 22.13 -7.07
N ASP A 174 7.40 21.92 -8.36
CA ASP A 174 8.60 21.34 -9.00
C ASP A 174 8.81 19.83 -9.20
N ALA A 175 7.90 18.92 -8.82
CA ALA A 175 7.95 17.55 -9.36
C ALA A 175 7.37 17.45 -10.79
N SER A 176 6.42 18.33 -11.12
CA SER A 176 5.72 18.35 -12.41
C SER A 176 6.65 18.76 -13.57
N ASN A 177 7.56 19.71 -13.33
CA ASN A 177 8.51 20.19 -14.35
C ASN A 177 9.56 19.14 -14.73
N LEU A 178 9.88 18.20 -13.83
CA LEU A 178 10.82 17.11 -14.07
C LEU A 178 10.20 15.97 -14.90
N LEU A 179 8.92 15.67 -14.69
CA LEU A 179 8.23 14.57 -15.37
C LEU A 179 7.53 14.99 -16.66
N LYS A 180 7.12 16.26 -16.79
CA LYS A 180 6.45 16.81 -17.99
C LYS A 180 7.17 16.48 -19.30
N PRO A 181 8.51 16.64 -19.43
CA PRO A 181 9.20 16.34 -20.68
C PRO A 181 9.12 14.85 -21.05
N ALA A 182 9.34 13.95 -20.09
CA ALA A 182 9.31 12.51 -20.32
C ALA A 182 7.89 12.00 -20.63
N LEU A 183 6.88 12.54 -19.94
CA LEU A 183 5.47 12.26 -20.22
C LEU A 183 5.04 12.78 -21.59
N ALA A 184 5.44 14.00 -21.95
CA ALA A 184 5.15 14.60 -23.24
C ALA A 184 5.82 13.86 -24.40
N ARG A 185 7.06 13.36 -24.21
CA ARG A 185 7.77 12.52 -25.19
C ARG A 185 7.24 11.08 -25.25
N GLY A 186 6.53 10.63 -24.23
CA GLY A 186 5.98 9.27 -24.16
C GLY A 186 6.98 8.21 -23.72
N GLU A 187 8.06 8.64 -23.04
CA GLU A 187 9.09 7.77 -22.48
C GLU A 187 8.59 6.99 -21.26
N ILE A 188 7.57 7.54 -20.58
CA ILE A 188 6.99 6.99 -19.36
C ILE A 188 5.49 6.77 -19.58
N ARG A 189 5.01 5.61 -19.16
CA ARG A 189 3.58 5.34 -18.97
C ARG A 189 3.21 5.56 -17.51
N CYS A 190 2.09 6.21 -17.27
CA CYS A 190 1.62 6.44 -15.91
C CYS A 190 0.10 6.36 -15.81
N ILE A 191 -0.36 6.10 -14.59
CA ILE A 191 -1.76 6.21 -14.20
C ILE A 191 -1.83 7.40 -13.25
N GLY A 192 -2.59 8.42 -13.64
CA GLY A 192 -2.83 9.60 -12.81
C GLY A 192 -4.01 9.37 -11.88
N VAL A 193 -3.97 9.96 -10.68
CA VAL A 193 -5.10 10.02 -9.74
C VAL A 193 -5.24 11.46 -9.30
N THR A 194 -6.44 12.04 -9.45
CA THR A 194 -6.67 13.47 -9.18
C THR A 194 -8.16 13.76 -9.00
N THR A 195 -8.50 14.99 -8.62
CA THR A 195 -9.87 15.51 -8.63
C THR A 195 -10.21 16.16 -9.97
N LEU A 196 -11.48 16.47 -10.20
CA LEU A 196 -11.91 17.12 -11.44
C LEU A 196 -11.29 18.52 -11.59
N ASP A 197 -11.23 19.27 -10.49
CA ASP A 197 -10.72 20.63 -10.49
C ASP A 197 -9.21 20.66 -10.77
N GLU A 198 -8.45 19.79 -10.11
CA GLU A 198 -7.02 19.65 -10.36
C GLU A 198 -6.72 19.21 -11.80
N TYR A 199 -7.51 18.28 -12.35
CA TYR A 199 -7.38 17.84 -13.74
C TYR A 199 -7.58 19.01 -14.71
N ARG A 200 -8.65 19.79 -14.52
CA ARG A 200 -8.96 20.97 -15.34
C ARG A 200 -7.86 22.02 -15.25
N GLU A 201 -7.31 22.23 -14.07
CA GLU A 201 -6.29 23.24 -13.84
C GLU A 201 -4.92 22.84 -14.40
N HIS A 202 -4.51 21.58 -14.21
CA HIS A 202 -3.11 21.17 -14.42
C HIS A 202 -2.87 20.26 -15.64
N ILE A 203 -3.89 19.52 -16.11
CA ILE A 203 -3.74 18.55 -17.21
C ILE A 203 -4.47 19.02 -18.46
N GLU A 204 -5.73 19.45 -18.33
CA GLU A 204 -6.56 19.83 -19.47
C GLU A 204 -6.07 21.12 -20.15
N LYS A 205 -5.60 22.09 -19.36
CA LYS A 205 -5.04 23.35 -19.87
C LYS A 205 -3.68 23.20 -20.57
N ASP A 206 -2.93 22.12 -20.31
CA ASP A 206 -1.62 21.88 -20.91
C ASP A 206 -1.76 21.01 -22.18
N PRO A 207 -1.53 21.57 -23.40
CA PRO A 207 -1.71 20.82 -24.64
C PRO A 207 -0.80 19.59 -24.78
N ALA A 208 0.38 19.59 -24.15
CA ALA A 208 1.31 18.47 -24.21
C ALA A 208 0.79 17.30 -23.37
N LEU A 209 0.28 17.58 -22.17
CA LEU A 209 -0.30 16.57 -21.28
C LEU A 209 -1.67 16.09 -21.78
N ALA A 210 -2.54 16.99 -22.24
CA ALA A 210 -3.87 16.66 -22.76
C ALA A 210 -3.84 15.69 -23.97
N ARG A 211 -2.73 15.64 -24.71
CA ARG A 211 -2.51 14.68 -25.83
C ARG A 211 -2.07 13.29 -25.37
N ARG A 212 -1.60 13.16 -24.13
CA ARG A 212 -1.05 11.91 -23.56
C ARG A 212 -2.01 11.26 -22.57
N PHE A 213 -2.83 12.06 -21.90
CA PHE A 213 -3.75 11.58 -20.90
C PHE A 213 -5.17 11.34 -21.44
N GLN A 214 -5.83 10.32 -20.89
CA GLN A 214 -7.23 10.02 -21.13
C GLN A 214 -7.98 10.04 -19.79
N PRO A 215 -8.99 10.91 -19.63
CA PRO A 215 -9.80 10.92 -18.42
C PRO A 215 -10.61 9.62 -18.30
N VAL A 216 -10.65 9.10 -17.08
CA VAL A 216 -11.46 7.98 -16.60
C VAL A 216 -12.17 8.46 -15.34
N PHE A 217 -13.47 8.74 -15.46
CA PHE A 217 -14.27 9.24 -14.34
C PHE A 217 -14.66 8.10 -13.41
N ILE A 218 -14.50 8.32 -12.12
CA ILE A 218 -14.84 7.37 -11.06
C ILE A 218 -15.92 8.00 -10.20
N SER A 219 -17.09 7.38 -10.22
CA SER A 219 -18.16 7.69 -9.28
C SER A 219 -17.94 6.99 -7.94
N GLN A 220 -18.51 7.58 -6.89
CA GLN A 220 -18.68 6.86 -5.64
C GLN A 220 -19.51 5.57 -5.91
N PRO A 221 -19.21 4.47 -5.19
CA PRO A 221 -19.97 3.24 -5.31
C PRO A 221 -21.38 3.41 -4.74
N THR A 222 -22.30 2.53 -5.13
CA THR A 222 -23.63 2.51 -4.54
C THR A 222 -23.57 2.00 -3.09
N GLU A 223 -24.66 2.15 -2.35
CA GLU A 223 -24.77 1.61 -1.00
C GLU A 223 -24.59 0.08 -0.99
N THR A 224 -25.17 -0.63 -1.96
CA THR A 224 -25.03 -2.08 -2.11
C THR A 224 -23.61 -2.52 -2.45
N ASP A 225 -22.92 -1.75 -3.29
CA ASP A 225 -21.51 -2.00 -3.62
C ASP A 225 -20.62 -1.74 -2.41
N THR A 226 -20.91 -0.68 -1.64
CA THR A 226 -20.20 -0.35 -0.40
C THR A 226 -20.34 -1.46 0.63
N ILE A 227 -21.54 -2.02 0.81
CA ILE A 227 -21.77 -3.17 1.69
C ILE A 227 -20.88 -4.35 1.25
N SER A 228 -20.77 -4.60 -0.05
CA SER A 228 -19.92 -5.67 -0.58
C SER A 228 -18.43 -5.40 -0.34
N ILE A 229 -17.98 -4.15 -0.49
CA ILE A 229 -16.62 -3.72 -0.17
C ILE A 229 -16.32 -3.96 1.31
N LEU A 230 -17.18 -3.48 2.22
CA LEU A 230 -17.01 -3.64 3.66
C LEU A 230 -17.01 -5.13 4.08
N ARG A 231 -17.84 -5.96 3.45
CA ARG A 231 -17.84 -7.42 3.69
C ARG A 231 -16.51 -8.06 3.34
N GLY A 232 -15.86 -7.65 2.25
CA GLY A 232 -14.55 -8.19 1.90
C GLY A 232 -13.40 -7.64 2.73
N LEU A 233 -13.55 -6.43 3.31
CA LEU A 233 -12.58 -5.88 4.25
C LEU A 233 -12.76 -6.42 5.68
N ARG A 234 -13.93 -6.99 5.99
CA ARG A 234 -14.34 -7.44 7.32
C ARG A 234 -13.25 -8.24 8.04
N GLU A 235 -12.74 -9.30 7.42
CA GLU A 235 -11.77 -10.20 8.05
C GLU A 235 -10.50 -9.45 8.49
N ARG A 236 -10.02 -8.52 7.67
CA ARG A 236 -8.83 -7.74 7.99
C ARG A 236 -9.04 -6.84 9.21
N TYR A 237 -10.18 -6.16 9.30
CA TYR A 237 -10.51 -5.32 10.45
C TYR A 237 -10.79 -6.15 11.71
N GLU A 238 -11.46 -7.29 11.58
CA GLU A 238 -11.66 -8.24 12.69
C GLU A 238 -10.33 -8.72 13.26
N VAL A 239 -9.38 -9.10 12.41
CA VAL A 239 -8.03 -9.53 12.83
C VAL A 239 -7.24 -8.37 13.44
N HIS A 240 -7.25 -7.20 12.81
CA HIS A 240 -6.51 -6.03 13.28
C HIS A 240 -6.95 -5.58 14.67
N HIS A 241 -8.25 -5.47 14.90
CA HIS A 241 -8.82 -5.01 16.18
C HIS A 241 -9.07 -6.16 17.16
N GLY A 242 -9.00 -7.41 16.71
CA GLY A 242 -9.30 -8.58 17.54
C GLY A 242 -10.76 -8.63 17.99
N ILE A 243 -11.69 -8.22 17.12
CA ILE A 243 -13.14 -8.20 17.39
C ILE A 243 -13.91 -9.00 16.31
N ARG A 244 -15.21 -9.17 16.50
CA ARG A 244 -16.13 -9.68 15.46
C ARG A 244 -17.07 -8.58 15.00
N ILE A 245 -17.16 -8.38 13.69
CA ILE A 245 -18.03 -7.38 13.08
C ILE A 245 -19.26 -8.10 12.52
N THR A 246 -20.46 -7.74 12.96
CA THR A 246 -21.68 -8.37 12.45
C THR A 246 -22.06 -7.84 11.07
N ASP A 247 -22.79 -8.63 10.27
CA ASP A 247 -23.27 -8.16 8.96
C ASP A 247 -24.24 -6.98 9.11
N GLY A 248 -25.04 -6.97 10.19
CA GLY A 248 -25.91 -5.83 10.52
C GLY A 248 -25.13 -4.54 10.77
N ALA A 249 -23.96 -4.62 11.41
CA ALA A 249 -23.08 -3.45 11.62
C ALA A 249 -22.53 -2.92 10.29
N ILE A 250 -22.16 -3.81 9.36
CA ILE A 250 -21.70 -3.43 8.01
C ILE A 250 -22.80 -2.69 7.24
N ILE A 251 -24.00 -3.25 7.21
CA ILE A 251 -25.15 -2.62 6.54
C ILE A 251 -25.43 -1.26 7.18
N ALA A 252 -25.49 -1.19 8.52
CA ALA A 252 -25.71 0.06 9.23
C ALA A 252 -24.63 1.11 8.92
N ALA A 253 -23.36 0.72 8.86
CA ALA A 253 -22.28 1.64 8.53
C ALA A 253 -22.44 2.24 7.12
N ALA A 254 -22.75 1.41 6.12
CA ALA A 254 -23.00 1.88 4.76
C ALA A 254 -24.23 2.82 4.69
N THR A 255 -25.37 2.40 5.23
CA THR A 255 -26.62 3.17 5.16
C THR A 255 -26.55 4.48 5.95
N LEU A 256 -26.06 4.44 7.20
CA LEU A 256 -26.03 5.62 8.08
C LEU A 256 -24.98 6.63 7.63
N SER A 257 -23.78 6.18 7.24
CA SER A 257 -22.76 7.10 6.69
C SER A 257 -23.23 7.74 5.38
N ASN A 258 -23.93 6.99 4.52
CA ASN A 258 -24.51 7.54 3.30
C ASN A 258 -25.55 8.63 3.59
N ARG A 259 -26.39 8.41 4.60
CA ARG A 259 -27.51 9.30 4.94
C ARG A 259 -27.10 10.54 5.72
N TYR A 260 -26.18 10.41 6.68
CA TYR A 260 -25.90 11.47 7.67
C TYR A 260 -24.56 12.18 7.45
N ILE A 261 -23.61 11.57 6.76
CA ILE A 261 -22.31 12.18 6.45
C ILE A 261 -22.34 12.59 4.97
N THR A 262 -22.72 13.83 4.69
CA THR A 262 -22.98 14.33 3.32
C THR A 262 -21.79 15.02 2.67
N ASP A 263 -20.79 15.41 3.45
CA ASP A 263 -19.56 16.10 3.03
C ASP A 263 -18.44 15.14 2.60
N ARG A 264 -18.61 13.84 2.83
CA ARG A 264 -17.68 12.77 2.42
C ARG A 264 -18.37 11.75 1.51
N PHE A 265 -17.54 11.04 0.75
CA PHE A 265 -17.98 10.10 -0.27
C PHE A 265 -17.81 8.64 0.17
N LEU A 266 -18.64 7.76 -0.38
CA LEU A 266 -18.46 6.31 -0.24
C LEU A 266 -17.27 5.84 -1.11
N PRO A 267 -16.56 4.76 -0.72
CA PRO A 267 -16.78 3.94 0.49
C PRO A 267 -16.05 4.46 1.74
N ASP A 268 -15.16 5.45 1.60
CA ASP A 268 -14.26 5.94 2.66
C ASP A 268 -14.96 6.25 3.98
N LYS A 269 -16.03 7.05 3.98
CA LYS A 269 -16.77 7.37 5.20
C LYS A 269 -17.38 6.16 5.93
N ALA A 270 -17.72 5.10 5.19
CA ALA A 270 -18.30 3.89 5.77
C ALA A 270 -17.20 2.99 6.35
N ILE A 271 -16.04 2.95 5.70
CA ILE A 271 -14.85 2.25 6.20
C ILE A 271 -14.36 2.91 7.49
N ASP A 272 -14.25 4.23 7.50
CA ASP A 272 -13.86 5.03 8.66
C ASP A 272 -14.79 4.78 9.86
N LEU A 273 -16.11 4.75 9.62
CA LEU A 273 -17.10 4.47 10.66
C LEU A 273 -16.96 3.06 11.25
N ILE A 274 -16.66 2.05 10.42
CA ILE A 274 -16.39 0.68 10.89
C ILE A 274 -15.09 0.63 11.71
N ASP A 275 -14.04 1.31 11.25
CA ASP A 275 -12.75 1.33 11.93
C ASP A 275 -12.85 2.00 13.31
N GLU A 276 -13.51 3.15 13.38
CA GLU A 276 -13.75 3.87 14.62
C GLU A 276 -14.61 3.05 15.60
N ALA A 277 -15.68 2.43 15.11
CA ALA A 277 -16.52 1.56 15.94
C ALA A 277 -15.76 0.33 16.45
N ALA A 278 -14.93 -0.29 15.60
CA ALA A 278 -14.11 -1.45 15.96
C ALA A 278 -13.06 -1.10 17.03
N SER A 279 -12.37 0.03 16.83
CA SER A 279 -11.40 0.57 17.79
C SER A 279 -12.05 0.85 19.15
N ARG A 280 -13.24 1.48 19.16
CA ARG A 280 -13.99 1.74 20.39
C ARG A 280 -14.34 0.46 21.14
N VAL A 281 -14.89 -0.54 20.45
CA VAL A 281 -15.23 -1.83 21.07
C VAL A 281 -13.98 -2.50 21.65
N ARG A 282 -12.85 -2.43 20.94
CA ARG A 282 -11.59 -2.99 21.42
C ARG A 282 -11.12 -2.31 22.72
N ILE A 283 -11.19 -0.99 22.78
CA ILE A 283 -10.85 -0.22 23.99
C ILE A 283 -11.76 -0.62 25.16
N GLU A 284 -13.07 -0.75 24.92
CA GLU A 284 -14.05 -1.17 25.95
C GLU A 284 -13.78 -2.60 26.46
N MET A 285 -13.28 -3.50 25.60
CA MET A 285 -12.90 -4.87 25.99
C MET A 285 -11.60 -4.93 26.81
N ASP A 286 -10.60 -4.12 26.45
CA ASP A 286 -9.31 -4.07 27.15
C ASP A 286 -9.40 -3.26 28.47
N SER A 287 -10.46 -2.46 28.63
CA SER A 287 -10.68 -1.61 29.80
C SER A 287 -11.62 -2.26 30.82
N LYS A 288 -11.54 -1.82 32.08
CA LYS A 288 -12.60 -2.13 33.04
C LYS A 288 -13.91 -1.50 32.53
N PRO A 289 -15.06 -2.22 32.59
CA PRO A 289 -16.35 -1.64 32.25
C PRO A 289 -16.58 -0.35 33.01
N GLU A 290 -17.03 0.69 32.33
CA GLU A 290 -17.17 2.04 32.88
C GLU A 290 -18.01 2.05 34.16
N VAL A 291 -19.09 1.26 34.18
CA VAL A 291 -19.95 1.07 35.37
C VAL A 291 -19.16 0.51 36.56
N ILE A 292 -18.22 -0.42 36.33
CA ILE A 292 -17.38 -0.99 37.39
C ILE A 292 -16.36 0.04 37.86
N ASP A 293 -15.71 0.76 36.95
CA ASP A 293 -14.74 1.80 37.32
C ASP A 293 -15.42 2.95 38.11
N GLU A 294 -16.62 3.37 37.70
CA GLU A 294 -17.42 4.34 38.46
C GLU A 294 -17.80 3.85 39.86
N LEU A 295 -18.21 2.60 39.98
CA LEU A 295 -18.55 2.00 41.29
C LEU A 295 -17.32 1.84 42.17
N GLU A 296 -16.18 1.42 41.62
CA GLU A 296 -14.92 1.33 42.36
C GLU A 296 -14.47 2.71 42.87
N ARG A 297 -14.54 3.75 42.04
CA ARG A 297 -14.26 5.14 42.44
C ARG A 297 -15.19 5.60 43.56
N LYS A 298 -16.49 5.31 43.47
CA LYS A 298 -17.46 5.60 44.55
C LYS A 298 -17.14 4.84 45.83
N VAL A 299 -16.77 3.57 45.74
CA VAL A 299 -16.38 2.75 46.91
C VAL A 299 -15.13 3.32 47.57
N ILE A 300 -14.14 3.75 46.80
CA ILE A 300 -12.92 4.39 47.33
C ILE A 300 -13.28 5.70 48.05
N GLN A 301 -14.09 6.56 47.43
CA GLN A 301 -14.54 7.81 48.05
C GLN A 301 -15.29 7.57 49.36
N LEU A 302 -16.23 6.62 49.38
CA LEU A 302 -17.00 6.28 50.58
C LEU A 302 -16.12 5.67 51.68
N LYS A 303 -15.12 4.85 51.33
CA LYS A 303 -14.15 4.31 52.30
C LYS A 303 -13.31 5.42 52.94
N ILE A 304 -12.80 6.35 52.15
CA ILE A 304 -12.03 7.51 52.65
C ILE A 304 -12.91 8.36 53.58
N ALA A 305 -14.16 8.63 53.18
CA ALA A 305 -15.11 9.37 54.01
C ALA A 305 -15.38 8.65 55.34
N ALA A 306 -15.62 7.33 55.31
CA ALA A 306 -15.85 6.52 56.49
C ALA A 306 -14.65 6.47 57.43
N GLU A 307 -13.41 6.36 56.92
CA GLU A 307 -12.20 6.41 57.74
C GLU A 307 -11.95 7.78 58.36
N THR A 308 -12.25 8.85 57.63
CA THR A 308 -12.14 10.22 58.14
C THR A 308 -13.11 10.45 59.30
N LEU A 309 -14.37 10.04 59.12
CA LEU A 309 -15.41 10.10 60.16
C LEU A 309 -15.09 9.25 61.39
N LYS A 310 -14.39 8.11 61.25
CA LYS A 310 -13.92 7.29 62.38
C LYS A 310 -12.89 8.00 63.26
N LYS A 311 -12.12 8.94 62.70
CA LYS A 311 -11.09 9.71 63.43
C LYS A 311 -11.67 10.95 64.11
N GLU A 312 -12.90 11.35 63.78
CA GLU A 312 -13.60 12.44 64.46
C GLU A 312 -14.32 11.94 65.74
N SER A 313 -14.07 12.62 66.86
CA SER A 313 -14.62 12.26 68.18
C SER A 313 -15.97 12.92 68.53
N ASN A 314 -16.62 13.63 67.61
CA ASN A 314 -17.84 14.40 67.87
C ASN A 314 -19.13 13.55 67.74
N GLU A 315 -20.12 13.77 68.62
CA GLU A 315 -21.38 12.99 68.63
C GLU A 315 -22.18 13.05 67.32
N ASN A 316 -22.12 14.17 66.59
CA ASN A 316 -22.75 14.32 65.27
C ASN A 316 -22.10 13.44 64.19
N SER A 317 -20.80 13.13 64.31
CA SER A 317 -20.07 12.27 63.35
C SER A 317 -20.51 10.81 63.49
N LYS A 318 -20.90 10.36 64.71
CA LYS A 318 -21.46 9.01 64.96
C LYS A 318 -22.84 8.79 64.33
N GLN A 319 -23.65 9.83 64.18
CA GLN A 319 -24.96 9.72 63.51
C GLN A 319 -24.85 9.61 61.98
N ARG A 320 -23.83 10.24 61.37
CA ARG A 320 -23.58 10.14 59.91
C ARG A 320 -23.05 8.79 59.46
N LEU A 321 -22.44 8.02 60.36
CA LEU A 321 -21.89 6.69 60.06
C LEU A 321 -22.96 5.58 59.95
N LYS A 322 -24.20 5.84 60.38
CA LYS A 322 -25.31 4.88 60.38
C LYS A 322 -26.26 5.00 59.16
N LYS A 323 -26.05 6.00 58.30
CA LYS A 323 -26.77 6.21 57.04
C LYS A 323 -25.85 5.88 55.87
#